data_AF-I7G292-F1
#
_entry.id   AF-I7G292-F1
#
_cell.length_a   1.000
_cell.length_b   1.000
_cell.length_c   1.000
_cell.angle_alpha   90.00
_cell.angle_beta   90.00
_cell.angle_gamma   90.00
#
_symmetry.space_group_name_H-M   'P 1'
#
loop_
_entity.id
_entity.type
_entity.pdbx_description
1 polymer ?
#
loop_
_entity_poly.entity_id
_entity_poly.type
_entity_poly.pdbx_seq_one_letter_code
_entity_poly.pdbx_strand_id
1 'polypeptide(L)'
;MTGTQRVQRRQARLLAQTSVFWSRWPGDRFWAAPYGELVAQAERYEQLIGILGQRKTLATPRFPSKQDRLFLDYLDGQLDDSRRHLAAVRSAMHHAIAQGRGPQQTPPFGGG
;
A
#
# COMPACT_ATOMS: atom_id res chain seq x y z
N MET A 1 15.31 13.23 17.82
CA MET A 1 14.82 12.62 16.56
C MET A 1 13.78 13.53 15.90
N THR A 2 14.16 14.20 14.81
CA THR A 2 13.27 15.08 14.01
C THR A 2 12.13 14.28 13.37
N GLY A 3 10.97 14.91 13.18
CA GLY A 3 9.77 14.26 12.63
C GLY A 3 9.99 13.59 11.27
N THR A 4 10.81 14.22 10.42
CA THR A 4 11.20 13.73 9.09
C THR A 4 11.93 12.39 9.12
N GLN A 5 12.72 12.12 10.16
CA GLN A 5 13.47 10.87 10.30
C GLN A 5 12.55 9.70 10.68
N ARG A 6 11.49 9.96 11.46
CA ARG A 6 10.49 8.94 11.82
C ARG A 6 9.64 8.54 10.61
N VAL A 7 9.24 9.50 9.79
CA VAL A 7 8.47 9.26 8.56
C VAL A 7 9.29 8.43 7.57
N GLN A 8 10.57 8.75 7.38
CA GLN A 8 11.46 7.98 6.51
C GLN A 8 11.67 6.55 6.99
N ARG A 9 11.88 6.33 8.31
CA ARG A 9 11.98 4.98 8.88
C ARG A 9 10.67 4.18 8.71
N ARG A 10 9.52 4.83 8.91
CA ARG A 10 8.21 4.20 8.70
C ARG A 10 8.01 3.81 7.23
N GLN A 11 8.34 4.69 6.29
CA GLN A 11 8.27 4.40 4.86
C GLN A 11 9.18 3.22 4.48
N ALA A 12 10.45 3.21 4.94
CA ALA A 12 11.38 2.12 4.68
C ALA A 12 10.87 0.77 5.24
N ARG A 13 10.28 0.79 6.45
CA ARG A 13 9.68 -0.41 7.05
C ARG A 13 8.49 -0.92 6.25
N LEU A 14 7.62 -0.04 5.78
CA LEU A 14 6.48 -0.40 4.94
C LEU A 14 6.96 -1.00 3.61
N LEU A 15 7.95 -0.39 2.95
CA LEU A 15 8.53 -0.93 1.71
C LEU A 15 9.14 -2.32 1.91
N ALA A 16 9.89 -2.53 3.00
CA ALA A 16 10.46 -3.85 3.32
C ALA A 16 9.35 -4.89 3.53
N GLN A 17 8.30 -4.54 4.27
CA GLN A 17 7.15 -5.40 4.52
C GLN A 17 6.37 -5.72 3.23
N THR A 18 6.19 -4.74 2.36
CA THR A 18 5.59 -4.90 1.03
C THR A 18 6.43 -5.83 0.16
N SER A 19 7.76 -5.68 0.18
CA SER A 19 8.67 -6.56 -0.55
C SER A 19 8.60 -8.01 -0.08
N VAL A 20 8.47 -8.25 1.23
CA VAL A 20 8.31 -9.61 1.78
C VAL A 20 7.02 -10.26 1.26
N PHE A 21 5.92 -9.51 1.18
CA PHE A 21 4.67 -10.01 0.61
C PHE A 21 4.86 -10.44 -0.86
N TRP A 22 5.45 -9.59 -1.70
CA TRP A 22 5.67 -9.92 -3.12
C TRP A 22 6.68 -11.03 -3.34
N SER A 23 7.68 -11.17 -2.45
CA SER A 23 8.60 -12.30 -2.48
C SER A 23 7.91 -13.62 -2.13
N ARG A 24 6.92 -13.58 -1.22
CA ARG A 24 6.13 -14.76 -0.84
C ARG A 24 5.10 -15.13 -1.91
N TRP A 25 4.52 -14.12 -2.56
CA TRP A 25 3.47 -14.25 -3.58
C TRP A 25 3.88 -13.59 -4.90
N PRO A 26 4.86 -14.15 -5.63
CA PRO A 26 5.36 -13.57 -6.87
C PRO A 26 4.42 -13.83 -8.06
N GLY A 27 4.38 -12.88 -9.00
CA GLY A 27 3.57 -13.00 -10.23
C GLY A 27 2.11 -13.34 -9.90
N ASP A 28 1.47 -14.21 -10.66
CA ASP A 28 0.05 -14.54 -10.44
C ASP A 28 -0.26 -15.28 -9.13
N ARG A 29 0.75 -15.66 -8.34
CA ARG A 29 0.52 -16.35 -7.06
C ARG A 29 -0.17 -15.45 -6.03
N PHE A 30 -0.10 -14.12 -6.15
CA PHE A 30 -0.80 -13.23 -5.21
C PHE A 30 -2.32 -13.37 -5.27
N TRP A 31 -2.90 -13.83 -6.39
CA TRP A 31 -4.33 -14.13 -6.48
C TRP A 31 -4.79 -15.26 -5.56
N ALA A 32 -3.86 -16.15 -5.19
CA ALA A 32 -4.09 -17.26 -4.26
C ALA A 32 -3.78 -16.91 -2.80
N ALA A 33 -3.25 -15.71 -2.52
CA ALA A 33 -2.90 -15.31 -1.16
C ALA A 33 -4.13 -15.32 -0.23
N PRO A 34 -3.96 -15.62 1.07
CA PRO A 34 -5.03 -15.54 2.06
C PRO A 34 -5.61 -14.12 2.13
N TYR A 35 -6.94 -14.02 2.31
CA TYR A 35 -7.62 -12.72 2.36
C TYR A 35 -7.05 -11.78 3.44
N GLY A 36 -6.70 -12.31 4.61
CA GLY A 36 -6.03 -11.52 5.66
C GLY A 36 -4.67 -10.94 5.24
N GLU A 37 -3.89 -11.66 4.42
CA GLU A 37 -2.63 -11.15 3.88
C GLU A 37 -2.86 -10.07 2.81
N LEU A 38 -3.91 -10.23 1.97
CA LEU A 38 -4.32 -9.22 1.00
C LEU A 38 -4.80 -7.94 1.68
N VAL A 39 -5.60 -8.03 2.75
CA VAL A 39 -6.04 -6.88 3.56
C VAL A 39 -4.84 -6.15 4.15
N ALA A 40 -3.93 -6.87 4.81
CA ALA A 40 -2.73 -6.27 5.39
C ALA A 40 -1.85 -5.59 4.34
N GLN A 41 -1.77 -6.14 3.13
CA GLN A 41 -1.02 -5.53 2.04
C GLN A 41 -1.71 -4.28 1.48
N ALA A 42 -3.05 -4.29 1.37
CA ALA A 42 -3.82 -3.12 0.97
C ALA A 42 -3.62 -1.95 1.95
N GLU A 43 -3.73 -2.21 3.26
CA GLU A 43 -3.48 -1.22 4.32
C GLU A 43 -2.07 -0.62 4.25
N ARG A 44 -1.05 -1.45 3.95
CA ARG A 44 0.33 -0.96 3.79
C ARG A 44 0.45 -0.01 2.60
N TYR A 45 -0.16 -0.33 1.48
CA TYR A 45 -0.17 0.56 0.31
C TYR A 45 -0.94 1.85 0.57
N GLU A 46 -2.06 1.81 1.28
CA GLU A 46 -2.79 3.01 1.70
C GLU A 46 -1.92 3.90 2.59
N GLN A 47 -1.19 3.33 3.55
CA GLN A 47 -0.25 4.07 4.38
C GLN A 47 0.92 4.66 3.57
N LEU A 48 1.47 3.92 2.60
CA LEU A 48 2.52 4.42 1.70
C LEU A 48 2.02 5.59 0.86
N ILE A 49 0.83 5.48 0.26
CA ILE A 49 0.20 6.56 -0.52
C ILE A 49 -0.02 7.79 0.37
N GLY A 50 -0.48 7.61 1.61
CA GLY A 50 -0.64 8.70 2.56
C GLY A 50 0.69 9.42 2.88
N ILE A 51 1.76 8.66 3.13
CA ILE A 51 3.09 9.23 3.38
C ILE A 51 3.63 9.96 2.14
N LEU A 52 3.52 9.36 0.96
CA LEU A 52 3.98 9.97 -0.29
C LEU A 52 3.19 11.23 -0.64
N GLY A 53 1.87 11.21 -0.46
CA GLY A 53 0.99 12.36 -0.64
C GLY A 53 1.34 13.51 0.31
N GLN A 54 1.55 13.20 1.60
CA GLN A 54 1.99 14.20 2.58
C GLN A 54 3.36 14.79 2.19
N ARG A 55 4.31 13.97 1.75
CA ARG A 55 5.62 14.44 1.27
C ARG A 55 5.49 15.34 0.06
N LYS A 56 4.63 15.00 -0.90
CA LYS A 56 4.36 15.84 -2.07
C LYS A 56 3.81 17.21 -1.67
N THR A 57 2.79 17.23 -0.80
CA THR A 57 2.20 18.47 -0.31
C THR A 57 3.23 19.36 0.40
N LEU A 58 4.07 18.78 1.26
CA LEU A 58 5.13 19.52 1.96
C LEU A 58 6.26 19.98 1.04
N ALA A 59 6.51 19.27 -0.07
CA ALA A 59 7.57 19.55 -1.02
C ALA A 59 7.11 20.39 -2.22
N THR A 60 5.86 20.86 -2.26
CA THR A 60 5.34 21.69 -3.35
C THR A 60 5.51 23.17 -2.99
N PRO A 61 6.57 23.86 -3.47
CA PRO A 61 6.72 25.29 -3.26
C PRO A 61 5.77 26.09 -4.16
N ARG A 62 5.51 27.35 -3.79
CA ARG A 62 4.71 28.29 -4.60
C ARG A 62 5.30 28.54 -5.99
N PHE A 63 6.63 28.52 -6.10
CA PHE A 63 7.37 28.70 -7.35
C PHE A 63 8.44 27.59 -7.48
N PRO A 64 8.12 26.46 -8.14
CA PRO A 64 9.02 25.32 -8.19
C PRO A 64 10.19 25.53 -9.15
N SER A 65 11.40 25.31 -8.64
CA SER A 65 12.63 25.21 -9.42
C SER A 65 12.63 23.94 -10.29
N LYS A 66 13.60 23.81 -11.21
CA LYS A 66 13.77 22.58 -12.00
C LYS A 66 13.99 21.36 -11.10
N GLN A 67 14.72 21.52 -10.00
CA GLN A 67 14.99 20.44 -9.05
C GLN A 67 13.74 20.03 -8.28
N ASP A 68 12.91 21.00 -7.88
CA ASP A 68 11.62 20.71 -7.22
C ASP A 68 10.69 19.93 -8.15
N ARG A 69 10.64 20.30 -9.43
CA ARG A 69 9.84 19.57 -10.43
C ARG A 69 10.28 18.12 -10.57
N LEU A 70 11.58 17.88 -10.72
CA LEU A 70 12.12 16.51 -10.79
C LEU A 70 11.79 15.69 -9.53
N PHE A 71 11.83 16.33 -8.36
CA PHE A 71 11.46 15.66 -7.11
C PHE A 71 9.96 15.36 -7.02
N LEU A 72 9.10 16.29 -7.46
CA LEU A 72 7.65 16.09 -7.53
C LEU A 72 7.28 15.00 -8.53
N ASP A 73 7.91 14.96 -9.71
CA ASP A 73 7.72 13.93 -10.73
C ASP A 73 8.11 12.55 -10.18
N TYR A 74 9.21 12.47 -9.42
CA TYR A 74 9.62 11.25 -8.74
C TYR A 74 8.59 10.78 -7.70
N LEU A 75 8.00 11.71 -6.92
CA LEU A 75 6.95 11.38 -5.98
C LEU A 75 5.67 10.93 -6.69
N ASP A 76 5.34 11.53 -7.82
CA ASP A 76 4.18 11.15 -8.63
C ASP A 76 4.35 9.74 -9.23
N GLY A 77 5.53 9.42 -9.76
CA GLY A 77 5.83 8.06 -10.21
C GLY A 77 5.66 7.02 -9.10
N GLN A 78 6.13 7.31 -7.87
CA GLN A 78 5.92 6.41 -6.72
C GLN A 78 4.47 6.31 -6.26
N LEU A 79 3.72 7.41 -6.32
CA LEU A 79 2.29 7.42 -5.99
C LEU A 79 1.51 6.55 -6.97
N ASP A 80 1.76 6.72 -8.26
CA ASP A 80 1.07 5.98 -9.31
C ASP A 80 1.42 4.49 -9.27
N ASP A 81 2.68 4.15 -9.01
CA ASP A 81 3.09 2.76 -8.79
C ASP A 81 2.40 2.15 -7.56
N SER A 82 2.37 2.88 -6.43
CA SER A 82 1.71 2.42 -5.20
C SER A 82 0.20 2.24 -5.40
N ARG A 83 -0.45 3.15 -6.12
CA ARG A 83 -1.89 3.08 -6.46
C ARG A 83 -2.19 1.89 -7.38
N ARG A 84 -1.33 1.64 -8.37
CA ARG A 84 -1.47 0.49 -9.27
C ARG A 84 -1.41 -0.83 -8.50
N HIS A 85 -0.44 -0.97 -7.60
CA HIS A 85 -0.34 -2.16 -6.76
C HIS A 85 -1.52 -2.29 -5.79
N LEU A 86 -1.98 -1.20 -5.18
CA LEU A 86 -3.18 -1.22 -4.34
C LEU A 86 -4.41 -1.70 -5.12
N ALA A 87 -4.60 -1.21 -6.35
CA ALA A 87 -5.69 -1.64 -7.22
C ALA A 87 -5.61 -3.14 -7.51
N ALA A 88 -4.42 -3.66 -7.84
CA ALA A 88 -4.20 -5.10 -8.04
C ALA A 88 -4.54 -5.93 -6.80
N VAL A 89 -4.09 -5.52 -5.61
CA VAL A 89 -4.40 -6.21 -4.35
C VAL A 89 -5.90 -6.18 -4.06
N ARG A 90 -6.58 -5.04 -4.26
CA ARG A 90 -8.03 -4.93 -4.10
C ARG A 90 -8.81 -5.81 -5.10
N SER A 91 -8.34 -5.90 -6.35
CA SER A 91 -8.90 -6.84 -7.31
C SER A 91 -8.73 -8.29 -6.85
N ALA A 92 -7.58 -8.66 -6.29
CA ALA A 92 -7.38 -9.99 -5.70
C ALA A 92 -8.28 -10.23 -4.48
N MET A 93 -8.53 -9.21 -3.65
CA MET A 93 -9.50 -9.30 -2.56
C MET A 93 -10.92 -9.58 -3.08
N HIS A 94 -11.37 -8.83 -4.09
CA HIS A 94 -12.68 -9.06 -4.72
C HIS A 94 -12.78 -10.45 -5.34
N HIS A 95 -11.71 -10.92 -5.99
CA HIS A 95 -11.63 -12.27 -6.53
C HIS A 95 -11.68 -13.35 -5.42
N ALA A 96 -10.97 -13.15 -4.31
CA ALA A 96 -11.02 -14.04 -3.16
C ALA A 96 -12.44 -14.09 -2.56
N ILE A 97 -13.12 -12.95 -2.44
CA ILE A 97 -14.54 -12.88 -2.00
C ILE A 97 -15.43 -13.68 -2.95
N ALA A 98 -15.31 -13.47 -4.26
CA ALA A 98 -16.09 -14.19 -5.27
C ALA A 98 -15.88 -15.71 -5.23
N GLN A 99 -14.70 -16.16 -4.77
CA GLN A 99 -14.38 -17.58 -4.57
C GLN A 99 -14.79 -18.13 -3.19
N GLY A 100 -15.49 -17.35 -2.36
CA GLY A 100 -15.85 -17.76 -1.00
C GLY A 100 -14.68 -17.75 0.00
N ARG A 101 -13.51 -17.23 -0.41
CA ARG A 101 -12.33 -17.00 0.45
C ARG A 101 -12.33 -15.59 1.07
N GLY A 102 -13.49 -14.92 1.06
CA GLY A 102 -13.68 -13.56 1.59
C GLY A 102 -13.54 -13.49 3.12
N PRO A 103 -13.87 -12.35 3.74
CA PRO A 103 -13.82 -12.24 5.19
C PRO A 103 -14.69 -13.34 5.80
N GLN A 104 -14.08 -14.22 6.60
CA GLN A 104 -14.84 -15.17 7.43
C GLN A 104 -15.66 -14.31 8.40
N GLN A 105 -16.94 -14.09 8.06
CA GLN A 105 -17.92 -13.69 9.04
C GLN A 105 -18.00 -14.84 10.03
N THR A 106 -17.33 -14.72 11.17
CA THR A 106 -17.54 -15.62 12.31
C THR A 106 -19.05 -15.56 12.58
N PRO A 107 -19.81 -16.64 12.39
CA PRO A 107 -21.23 -16.60 12.71
C PRO A 107 -21.34 -16.28 14.21
N PRO A 108 -22.22 -15.34 14.62
CA PRO A 108 -22.51 -15.17 16.04
C PRO A 108 -22.99 -16.52 16.55
N PHE A 109 -22.30 -17.05 17.56
CA PHE A 109 -22.60 -18.35 18.16
C PHE A 109 -24.11 -18.49 18.36
N GLY A 110 -24.69 -19.54 17.76
CA GLY A 110 -26.04 -19.97 18.07
C GLY A 110 -26.08 -20.36 19.55
N GLY A 111 -26.66 -19.49 20.37
CA GLY A 111 -27.14 -19.84 21.70
C GLY A 111 -28.49 -20.52 21.54
N GLY A 112 -28.59 -21.75 22.02
CA GLY A 112 -29.79 -22.59 21.99
C GLY A 112 -30.87 -22.20 22.98
#